data_AF-A0A9N7UW84-F1
#
_entry.id   AF-A0A9N7UW84-F1
#
_cell.length_a   1.000
_cell.length_b   1.000
_cell.length_c   1.000
_cell.angle_alpha   90.00
_cell.angle_beta   90.00
_cell.angle_gamma   90.00
#
_symmetry.space_group_name_H-M   'P 1'
#
loop_
_entity.id
_entity.type
_entity.pdbx_description
1 polymer ?
#
loop_
_entity_poly.entity_id
_entity_poly.type
_entity_poly.pdbx_seq_one_letter_code
_entity_poly.pdbx_strand_id
1 'polypeptide(L)'
;MSNQTMQNHHEGAYMSLMRGLKELDIRGPSVPSELVLTGDHAFPLAMNSKGQVPMAASLYGSGRVVVLGHESYLWTLPALVENALIWLRGDGSDNLSVGIHQNVMSVAENLSKSSFQAKVVGAFSDNLGVSVYVTDAYSVGAHKQDLVAFMKAGGGVLIAGQAWSWAASYPKENTLLVFEGNKFSGVAGIYFSDHQAEAEYLPVYPKIPSSWMAVVNREDFEDDLEFLLKGVSEFDLPEGAALSEVLVHGPLAFSIGTTENGKAFLAGTYYGQGRVILISHEGLLAREPMTQFWSNAVHWLDDRRNGVIGVLHDQALGILSKSGLKCEKTNFRKDLSVFVCTAYSGDHMEDIQNFVAEGGGLLIGGHA
;
A
#
# COMPACT_ATOMS: atom_id res chain seq x y z
N MET A 1 10.43 5.27 -21.43
CA MET A 1 9.15 5.62 -22.08
C MET A 1 7.95 5.34 -21.17
N SER A 2 7.97 4.28 -20.34
CA SER A 2 6.92 3.98 -19.34
C SER A 2 6.72 5.09 -18.29
N ASN A 3 7.80 5.59 -17.67
CA ASN A 3 7.70 6.63 -16.63
C ASN A 3 7.08 7.95 -17.13
N GLN A 4 7.37 8.38 -18.37
CA GLN A 4 6.73 9.56 -18.96
C GLN A 4 5.24 9.36 -19.20
N THR A 5 4.82 8.14 -19.57
CA THR A 5 3.42 7.82 -19.80
C THR A 5 2.65 7.81 -18.47
N MET A 6 3.20 7.19 -17.42
CA MET A 6 2.60 7.23 -16.07
C MET A 6 2.53 8.65 -15.50
N GLN A 7 3.60 9.43 -15.64
CA GLN A 7 3.62 10.82 -15.20
C GLN A 7 2.54 11.67 -15.89
N ASN A 8 2.35 11.48 -17.21
CA ASN A 8 1.28 12.14 -17.95
C ASN A 8 -0.12 11.70 -17.49
N HIS A 9 -0.31 10.43 -17.12
CA HIS A 9 -1.57 9.94 -16.57
C HIS A 9 -1.90 10.55 -15.20
N HIS A 10 -0.91 10.65 -14.29
CA HIS A 10 -1.12 11.29 -13.00
C HIS A 10 -1.43 12.77 -13.15
N GLU A 11 -0.76 13.49 -14.05
CA GLU A 11 -1.04 14.91 -14.30
C GLU A 11 -2.48 15.11 -14.78
N GLY A 12 -2.97 14.28 -15.70
CA GLY A 12 -4.38 14.32 -16.14
C GLY A 12 -5.37 14.03 -15.01
N ALA A 13 -5.09 13.02 -14.19
CA ALA A 13 -5.91 12.67 -13.04
C ALA A 13 -5.94 13.79 -11.98
N TYR A 14 -4.77 14.33 -11.63
CA TYR A 14 -4.63 15.47 -10.72
C TYR A 14 -5.42 16.68 -11.22
N MET A 15 -5.30 17.04 -12.51
CA MET A 15 -6.05 18.15 -13.09
C MET A 15 -7.57 17.92 -13.05
N SER A 16 -8.04 16.68 -13.20
CA SER A 16 -9.46 16.33 -13.05
C SER A 16 -9.93 16.49 -11.61
N LEU A 17 -9.15 16.01 -10.64
CA LEU A 17 -9.47 16.06 -9.21
C LEU A 17 -9.44 17.49 -8.66
N MET A 18 -8.47 18.29 -9.10
CA MET A 18 -8.24 19.65 -8.63
C MET A 18 -8.98 20.71 -9.45
N ARG A 19 -9.82 20.29 -10.40
CA ARG A 19 -10.50 21.19 -11.35
C ARG A 19 -11.34 22.26 -10.63
N GLY A 20 -11.03 23.53 -10.92
CA GLY A 20 -11.76 24.68 -10.38
C GLY A 20 -11.44 25.01 -8.92
N LEU A 21 -10.60 24.22 -8.26
CA LEU A 21 -10.12 24.50 -6.91
C LEU A 21 -8.90 25.43 -7.00
N LYS A 22 -8.89 26.48 -6.19
CA LYS A 22 -7.72 27.38 -6.03
C LYS A 22 -6.99 27.12 -4.71
N GLU A 23 -7.71 26.59 -3.75
CA GLU A 23 -7.29 26.41 -2.38
C GLU A 23 -8.11 25.28 -1.75
N LEU A 24 -7.52 24.66 -0.74
CA LEU A 24 -8.14 23.68 0.13
C LEU A 24 -8.00 24.19 1.56
N ASP A 25 -9.12 24.56 2.17
CA ASP A 25 -9.14 24.91 3.59
C ASP A 25 -9.34 23.62 4.40
N ILE A 26 -8.24 23.03 4.86
CA ILE A 26 -8.27 21.84 5.72
C ILE A 26 -8.16 22.20 7.21
N ARG A 27 -8.16 23.50 7.54
CA ARG A 27 -8.18 23.99 8.92
C ARG A 27 -9.52 23.64 9.58
N GLY A 28 -9.50 23.53 10.89
CA GLY A 28 -10.69 23.24 11.68
C GLY A 28 -10.37 22.31 12.84
N PRO A 29 -11.40 21.77 13.51
CA PRO A 29 -11.21 20.85 14.63
C PRO A 29 -10.72 19.46 14.17
N SER A 30 -10.78 19.18 12.88
CA SER A 30 -10.42 17.89 12.30
C SER A 30 -8.94 17.84 11.96
N VAL A 31 -8.21 16.98 12.67
CA VAL A 31 -6.78 16.76 12.43
C VAL A 31 -6.60 15.54 11.52
N PRO A 32 -6.07 15.71 10.30
CA PRO A 32 -5.91 14.59 9.38
C PRO A 32 -4.74 13.68 9.76
N SER A 33 -4.82 12.41 9.37
CA SER A 33 -3.62 11.57 9.26
C SER A 33 -2.74 12.05 8.11
N GLU A 34 -1.43 11.98 8.32
CA GLU A 34 -0.47 11.98 7.22
C GLU A 34 -0.64 10.68 6.41
N LEU A 35 -0.63 10.80 5.09
CA LEU A 35 -0.69 9.67 4.19
C LEU A 35 0.70 9.30 3.68
N VAL A 36 1.03 8.02 3.74
CA VAL A 36 2.27 7.45 3.20
C VAL A 36 1.99 6.84 1.83
N LEU A 37 2.77 7.24 0.83
CA LEU A 37 2.61 6.82 -0.57
C LEU A 37 3.78 5.91 -0.98
N THR A 38 3.49 4.70 -1.47
CA THR A 38 4.52 3.73 -1.89
C THR A 38 4.35 3.14 -3.28
N GLY A 39 3.17 3.25 -3.88
CA GLY A 39 2.89 2.69 -5.19
C GLY A 39 3.26 3.65 -6.32
N ASP A 40 3.71 3.10 -7.45
CA ASP A 40 4.01 3.87 -8.66
C ASP A 40 2.80 4.65 -9.20
N HIS A 41 1.58 4.23 -8.83
CA HIS A 41 0.34 4.89 -9.23
C HIS A 41 -0.21 5.87 -8.18
N ALA A 42 0.36 5.90 -6.98
CA ALA A 42 -0.08 6.78 -5.91
C ALA A 42 0.52 8.18 -6.08
N PHE A 43 -0.30 9.22 -5.95
CA PHE A 43 0.14 10.61 -6.03
C PHE A 43 -0.64 11.51 -5.07
N PRO A 44 0.00 12.55 -4.50
CA PRO A 44 -0.67 13.47 -3.59
C PRO A 44 -1.60 14.43 -4.34
N LEU A 45 -2.72 14.78 -3.73
CA LEU A 45 -3.61 15.86 -4.20
C LEU A 45 -3.25 17.19 -3.56
N ALA A 46 -2.74 17.16 -2.33
CA ALA A 46 -2.27 18.31 -1.60
C ALA A 46 -1.05 17.94 -0.74
N MET A 47 -0.29 18.96 -0.36
CA MET A 47 0.85 18.83 0.54
C MET A 47 0.93 20.09 1.40
N ASN A 48 1.16 19.91 2.70
CA ASN A 48 1.33 21.04 3.61
C ASN A 48 2.76 21.59 3.62
N SER A 49 2.98 22.68 4.35
CA SER A 49 4.29 23.34 4.42
C SER A 49 5.42 22.45 4.98
N LYS A 50 5.06 21.38 5.71
CA LYS A 50 5.98 20.38 6.26
C LYS A 50 6.27 19.20 5.31
N GLY A 51 5.66 19.19 4.14
CA GLY A 51 5.82 18.10 3.17
C GLY A 51 4.89 16.90 3.42
N GLN A 52 3.96 17.00 4.38
CA GLN A 52 3.03 15.92 4.70
C GLN A 52 1.86 15.90 3.69
N VAL A 53 1.34 14.71 3.41
CA VAL A 53 0.27 14.50 2.43
C VAL A 53 -1.05 14.20 3.15
N PRO A 54 -2.02 15.13 3.21
CA PRO A 54 -3.32 14.88 3.86
C PRO A 54 -4.35 14.21 2.95
N MET A 55 -4.08 14.10 1.64
CA MET A 55 -4.99 13.52 0.65
C MET A 55 -4.24 13.07 -0.59
N ALA A 56 -4.62 11.91 -1.11
CA ALA A 56 -3.94 11.26 -2.23
C ALA A 56 -4.92 10.50 -3.12
N ALA A 57 -4.47 10.13 -4.31
CA ALA A 57 -5.21 9.30 -5.23
C ALA A 57 -4.30 8.24 -5.85
N SER A 58 -4.88 7.13 -6.30
CA SER A 58 -4.14 6.05 -6.93
C SER A 58 -5.02 5.23 -7.89
N LEU A 59 -4.37 4.38 -8.67
CA LEU A 59 -4.97 3.41 -9.58
C LEU A 59 -4.63 2.00 -9.09
N TYR A 60 -5.58 1.08 -9.20
CA TYR A 60 -5.33 -0.33 -8.91
C TYR A 60 -6.22 -1.23 -9.77
N GLY A 61 -5.60 -2.16 -10.51
CA GLY A 61 -6.27 -2.85 -11.62
C GLY A 61 -6.82 -1.86 -12.63
N SER A 62 -8.11 -1.97 -12.96
CA SER A 62 -8.79 -0.98 -13.83
C SER A 62 -9.49 0.16 -13.08
N GLY A 63 -9.47 0.13 -11.74
CA GLY A 63 -10.20 1.09 -10.89
C GLY A 63 -9.33 2.20 -10.32
N ARG A 64 -9.97 3.02 -9.49
CA ARG A 64 -9.41 4.27 -8.96
C ARG A 64 -9.76 4.41 -7.48
N VAL A 65 -8.88 5.03 -6.72
CA VAL A 65 -9.13 5.37 -5.31
C VAL A 65 -8.72 6.80 -5.00
N VAL A 66 -9.51 7.47 -4.17
CA VAL A 66 -9.16 8.74 -3.53
C VAL A 66 -9.22 8.52 -2.02
N VAL A 67 -8.18 8.96 -1.33
CA VAL A 67 -7.99 8.79 0.12
C VAL A 67 -7.89 10.17 0.76
N LEU A 68 -8.74 10.44 1.75
CA LEU A 68 -8.73 11.68 2.53
C LEU A 68 -8.33 11.39 3.98
N GLY A 69 -7.34 12.09 4.51
CA GLY A 69 -6.82 11.87 5.86
C GLY A 69 -7.76 12.21 7.01
N HIS A 70 -9.01 12.61 6.74
CA HIS A 70 -10.06 12.77 7.74
C HIS A 70 -11.45 12.69 7.09
N GLU A 71 -12.45 12.12 7.78
CA GLU A 71 -13.83 11.93 7.28
C GLU A 71 -14.50 13.27 7.00
N SER A 72 -14.20 14.29 7.82
CA SER A 72 -14.81 15.61 7.68
C SER A 72 -14.59 16.29 6.33
N TYR A 73 -13.52 15.93 5.64
CA TYR A 73 -13.24 16.44 4.30
C TYR A 73 -14.26 15.98 3.27
N LEU A 74 -15.00 14.91 3.55
CA LEU A 74 -16.14 14.48 2.73
C LEU A 74 -17.29 15.50 2.71
N TRP A 75 -17.39 16.38 3.72
CA TRP A 75 -18.43 17.41 3.77
C TRP A 75 -17.92 18.84 3.84
N THR A 76 -16.69 19.08 4.30
CA THR A 76 -16.09 20.42 4.28
C THR A 76 -15.48 20.78 2.93
N LEU A 77 -15.19 19.80 2.06
CA LEU A 77 -14.64 20.00 0.70
C LEU A 77 -15.57 19.46 -0.40
N PRO A 78 -16.83 19.94 -0.51
CA PRO A 78 -17.81 19.37 -1.42
C PRO A 78 -17.40 19.43 -2.90
N ALA A 79 -16.68 20.47 -3.32
CA ALA A 79 -16.19 20.59 -4.70
C ALA A 79 -15.08 19.56 -5.03
N LEU A 80 -14.20 19.26 -4.06
CA LEU A 80 -13.20 18.18 -4.21
C LEU A 80 -13.89 16.83 -4.28
N VAL A 81 -14.89 16.59 -3.42
CA VAL A 81 -15.67 15.33 -3.41
C VAL A 81 -16.38 15.14 -4.74
N GLU A 82 -17.03 16.17 -5.28
CA GLU A 82 -17.69 16.07 -6.58
C GLU A 82 -16.70 15.74 -7.71
N ASN A 83 -15.54 16.41 -7.75
CA ASN A 83 -14.49 16.08 -8.72
C ASN A 83 -13.95 14.64 -8.52
N ALA A 84 -13.81 14.19 -7.28
CA ALA A 84 -13.41 12.82 -6.95
C ALA A 84 -14.42 11.81 -7.50
N LEU A 85 -15.72 11.99 -7.27
CA LEU A 85 -16.75 11.09 -7.81
C LEU A 85 -16.75 11.04 -9.34
N ILE A 86 -16.54 12.18 -10.00
CA ILE A 86 -16.45 12.28 -11.48
C ILE A 86 -15.24 11.51 -12.01
N TRP A 87 -14.11 11.56 -11.30
CA TRP A 87 -12.90 10.83 -11.69
C TRP A 87 -12.99 9.34 -11.37
N LEU A 88 -13.53 9.00 -10.19
CA LEU A 88 -13.63 7.63 -9.66
C LEU A 88 -14.54 6.72 -10.47
N ARG A 89 -15.62 7.23 -11.07
CA ARG A 89 -16.54 6.43 -11.89
C ARG A 89 -15.91 5.83 -13.16
N GLY A 90 -14.70 6.26 -13.52
CA GLY A 90 -13.99 5.84 -14.73
C GLY A 90 -14.32 6.69 -15.96
N ASP A 91 -13.42 6.66 -16.94
CA ASP A 91 -13.58 7.42 -18.18
C ASP A 91 -14.68 6.80 -19.06
N GLY A 92 -15.57 7.63 -19.59
CA GLY A 92 -16.67 7.17 -20.45
C GLY A 92 -17.82 6.45 -19.72
N SER A 93 -17.82 6.41 -18.39
CA SER A 93 -18.92 5.84 -17.60
C SER A 93 -20.04 6.86 -17.40
N ASP A 94 -21.24 6.50 -17.89
CA ASP A 94 -22.48 7.24 -17.64
C ASP A 94 -23.18 6.79 -16.34
N ASN A 95 -22.61 5.81 -15.61
CA ASN A 95 -23.18 5.35 -14.35
C ASN A 95 -22.92 6.37 -13.24
N LEU A 96 -23.96 7.10 -12.87
CA LEU A 96 -23.96 8.13 -11.82
C LEU A 96 -24.34 7.56 -10.44
N SER A 97 -24.46 6.25 -10.29
CA SER A 97 -24.87 5.61 -9.04
C SER A 97 -23.70 5.54 -8.05
N VAL A 98 -23.90 6.11 -6.86
CA VAL A 98 -22.90 6.16 -5.79
C VAL A 98 -23.43 5.44 -4.56
N GLY A 99 -22.74 4.40 -4.11
CA GLY A 99 -23.02 3.75 -2.84
C GLY A 99 -22.34 4.53 -1.72
N ILE A 100 -23.07 4.88 -0.67
CA ILE A 100 -22.55 5.67 0.45
C ILE A 100 -22.74 4.86 1.73
N HIS A 101 -21.65 4.57 2.43
CA HIS A 101 -21.71 3.91 3.73
C HIS A 101 -22.49 4.79 4.74
N GLN A 102 -23.34 4.17 5.56
CA GLN A 102 -24.23 4.88 6.48
C GLN A 102 -23.50 5.84 7.45
N ASN A 103 -22.26 5.52 7.84
CA ASN A 103 -21.47 6.38 8.74
C ASN A 103 -21.06 7.72 8.09
N VAL A 104 -21.05 7.79 6.76
CA VAL A 104 -20.73 8.99 5.98
C VAL A 104 -21.94 9.46 5.17
N MET A 105 -23.16 9.18 5.67
CA MET A 105 -24.41 9.51 4.97
C MET A 105 -24.60 11.01 4.71
N SER A 106 -23.92 11.89 5.45
CA SER A 106 -23.91 13.34 5.22
C SER A 106 -23.43 13.70 3.80
N VAL A 107 -22.62 12.86 3.16
CA VAL A 107 -22.22 13.02 1.76
C VAL A 107 -23.43 13.00 0.82
N ALA A 108 -24.46 12.20 1.12
CA ALA A 108 -25.67 12.14 0.29
C ALA A 108 -26.39 13.50 0.21
N GLU A 109 -26.38 14.27 1.30
CA GLU A 109 -26.98 15.61 1.35
C GLU A 109 -26.24 16.59 0.44
N ASN A 110 -24.91 16.53 0.42
CA ASN A 110 -24.08 17.35 -0.46
C ASN A 110 -24.29 17.03 -1.94
N LEU A 111 -24.57 15.77 -2.26
CA LEU A 111 -24.83 15.32 -3.63
C LEU A 111 -26.24 15.62 -4.13
N SER A 112 -27.16 16.07 -3.27
CA SER A 112 -28.57 16.34 -3.64
C SER A 112 -28.75 17.34 -4.77
N LYS A 113 -27.75 18.22 -5.00
CA LYS A 113 -27.74 19.22 -6.08
C LYS A 113 -26.89 18.80 -7.29
N SER A 114 -26.22 17.66 -7.21
CA SER A 114 -25.40 17.10 -8.28
C SER A 114 -26.21 16.17 -9.18
N SER A 115 -25.61 15.67 -10.27
CA SER A 115 -26.21 14.63 -11.10
C SER A 115 -26.09 13.22 -10.52
N PHE A 116 -25.36 13.04 -9.42
CA PHE A 116 -25.12 11.72 -8.82
C PHE A 116 -26.36 11.17 -8.10
N GLN A 117 -26.56 9.86 -8.22
CA GLN A 117 -27.64 9.12 -7.59
C GLN A 117 -27.07 8.41 -6.35
N ALA A 118 -27.17 9.07 -5.21
CA ALA A 118 -26.69 8.55 -3.94
C ALA A 118 -27.61 7.46 -3.37
N LYS A 119 -27.03 6.31 -3.01
CA LYS A 119 -27.70 5.21 -2.31
C LYS A 119 -26.97 4.96 -0.99
N VAL A 120 -27.61 5.31 0.12
CA VAL A 120 -27.07 5.02 1.46
C VAL A 120 -27.25 3.54 1.77
N VAL A 121 -26.17 2.88 2.19
CA VAL A 121 -26.11 1.43 2.45
C VAL A 121 -25.42 1.15 3.78
N GLY A 122 -25.78 0.04 4.42
CA GLY A 122 -25.17 -0.36 5.69
C GLY A 122 -23.79 -0.99 5.55
N ALA A 123 -23.44 -1.51 4.38
CA ALA A 123 -22.15 -2.15 4.08
C ALA A 123 -21.95 -2.26 2.56
N PHE A 124 -20.71 -2.56 2.14
CA PHE A 124 -20.42 -2.85 0.73
C PHE A 124 -21.01 -4.19 0.30
N SER A 125 -21.44 -4.28 -0.97
CA SER A 125 -21.83 -5.52 -1.62
C SER A 125 -21.70 -5.41 -3.14
N ASP A 126 -21.29 -6.50 -3.79
CA ASP A 126 -21.07 -6.54 -5.24
C ASP A 126 -22.36 -6.34 -6.06
N ASN A 127 -23.54 -6.52 -5.44
CA ASN A 127 -24.84 -6.37 -6.08
C ASN A 127 -25.41 -4.94 -6.01
N LEU A 128 -24.65 -3.97 -5.49
CA LEU A 128 -25.14 -2.61 -5.29
C LEU A 128 -25.46 -1.87 -6.59
N GLY A 129 -24.85 -2.27 -7.71
CA GLY A 129 -25.04 -1.64 -9.03
C GLY A 129 -24.39 -0.25 -9.14
N VAL A 130 -23.47 0.08 -8.24
CA VAL A 130 -22.84 1.40 -8.13
C VAL A 130 -21.52 1.42 -8.89
N SER A 131 -21.14 2.57 -9.45
CA SER A 131 -19.82 2.78 -10.07
C SER A 131 -18.79 3.29 -9.06
N VAL A 132 -19.27 3.97 -8.01
CA VAL A 132 -18.42 4.52 -6.95
C VAL A 132 -18.97 4.13 -5.58
N TYR A 133 -18.08 3.77 -4.65
CA TYR A 133 -18.41 3.54 -3.24
C TYR A 133 -17.68 4.56 -2.35
N VAL A 134 -18.42 5.19 -1.43
CA VAL A 134 -17.90 6.17 -0.47
C VAL A 134 -18.01 5.61 0.94
N THR A 135 -16.91 5.59 1.68
CA THR A 135 -16.85 4.99 3.03
C THR A 135 -15.88 5.72 3.95
N ASP A 136 -16.07 5.54 5.25
CA ASP A 136 -15.02 5.82 6.23
C ASP A 136 -13.95 4.71 6.23
N ALA A 137 -12.79 5.01 6.80
CA ALA A 137 -11.65 4.12 6.89
C ALA A 137 -11.81 2.99 7.92
N TYR A 138 -12.85 2.98 8.75
CA TYR A 138 -13.04 1.96 9.79
C TYR A 138 -13.98 0.84 9.34
N SER A 139 -14.74 1.05 8.27
CA SER A 139 -15.84 0.17 7.85
C SER A 139 -15.51 -0.72 6.65
N VAL A 140 -14.22 -0.80 6.26
CA VAL A 140 -13.77 -1.58 5.09
C VAL A 140 -13.40 -3.02 5.41
N GLY A 141 -13.02 -3.32 6.66
CA GLY A 141 -12.39 -4.58 7.05
C GLY A 141 -13.14 -5.85 6.65
N ALA A 142 -14.43 -5.90 6.97
CA ALA A 142 -15.28 -7.06 6.71
C ALA A 142 -15.49 -7.36 5.21
N HIS A 143 -15.26 -6.38 4.34
CA HIS A 143 -15.53 -6.45 2.91
C HIS A 143 -14.29 -6.15 2.05
N LYS A 144 -13.08 -6.25 2.63
CA LYS A 144 -11.81 -5.94 1.95
C LYS A 144 -11.72 -6.66 0.59
N GLN A 145 -11.93 -7.97 0.56
CA GLN A 145 -11.74 -8.78 -0.65
C GLN A 145 -12.68 -8.35 -1.77
N ASP A 146 -13.96 -8.14 -1.43
CA ASP A 146 -15.00 -7.68 -2.34
C ASP A 146 -14.70 -6.27 -2.86
N LEU A 147 -14.28 -5.35 -1.97
CA LEU A 147 -13.88 -3.98 -2.34
C LEU A 147 -12.66 -3.96 -3.26
N VAL A 148 -11.66 -4.80 -2.99
CA VAL A 148 -10.47 -4.94 -3.86
C VAL A 148 -10.89 -5.50 -5.22
N ALA A 149 -11.75 -6.53 -5.26
CA ALA A 149 -12.26 -7.09 -6.51
C ALA A 149 -13.06 -6.05 -7.32
N PHE A 150 -13.93 -5.29 -6.65
CA PHE A 150 -14.67 -4.17 -7.24
C PHE A 150 -13.74 -3.13 -7.85
N MET A 151 -12.71 -2.70 -7.12
CA MET A 151 -11.71 -1.76 -7.62
C MET A 151 -10.96 -2.35 -8.83
N LYS A 152 -10.48 -3.60 -8.76
CA LYS A 152 -9.79 -4.25 -9.89
C LYS A 152 -10.67 -4.31 -11.14
N ALA A 153 -11.98 -4.49 -10.99
CA ALA A 153 -12.95 -4.55 -12.08
C ALA A 153 -13.32 -3.17 -12.67
N GLY A 154 -12.75 -2.07 -12.16
CA GLY A 154 -13.00 -0.71 -12.66
C GLY A 154 -13.85 0.16 -11.73
N GLY A 155 -14.23 -0.35 -10.56
CA GLY A 155 -14.93 0.42 -9.55
C GLY A 155 -14.08 1.54 -8.94
N GLY A 156 -14.74 2.62 -8.54
CA GLY A 156 -14.12 3.74 -7.85
C GLY A 156 -14.39 3.72 -6.34
N VAL A 157 -13.39 4.02 -5.51
CA VAL A 157 -13.58 4.13 -4.05
C VAL A 157 -13.10 5.48 -3.53
N LEU A 158 -13.97 6.18 -2.78
CA LEU A 158 -13.60 7.34 -1.98
C LEU A 158 -13.61 6.93 -0.51
N ILE A 159 -12.43 6.91 0.10
CA ILE A 159 -12.25 6.52 1.50
C ILE A 159 -11.70 7.69 2.30
N ALA A 160 -12.24 7.90 3.50
CA ALA A 160 -11.77 8.97 4.37
C ALA A 160 -11.65 8.50 5.82
N GLY A 161 -10.63 8.96 6.53
CA GLY A 161 -10.50 8.72 7.95
C GLY A 161 -9.13 9.01 8.48
N GLN A 162 -8.91 8.77 9.77
CA GLN A 162 -7.65 9.04 10.42
C GLN A 162 -7.22 7.85 11.28
N ALA A 163 -5.97 7.45 11.14
CA ALA A 163 -5.42 6.32 11.87
C ALA A 163 -4.75 6.73 13.19
N TRP A 164 -4.35 8.00 13.36
CA TRP A 164 -3.66 8.46 14.58
C TRP A 164 -4.50 8.30 15.85
N SER A 165 -5.82 8.57 15.80
CA SER A 165 -6.71 8.38 16.96
C SER A 165 -6.99 6.92 17.20
N TRP A 166 -6.97 6.09 16.15
CA TRP A 166 -7.05 4.64 16.29
C TRP A 166 -5.78 4.11 16.97
N ALA A 167 -4.60 4.53 16.52
CA ALA A 167 -3.30 4.14 17.08
C ALA A 167 -3.17 4.55 18.56
N ALA A 168 -3.72 5.69 18.96
CA ALA A 168 -3.80 6.09 20.36
C ALA A 168 -4.57 5.09 21.24
N SER A 169 -5.52 4.34 20.66
CA SER A 169 -6.26 3.27 21.35
C SER A 169 -5.56 1.91 21.27
N TYR A 170 -4.64 1.74 20.32
CA TYR A 170 -3.91 0.50 20.04
C TYR A 170 -2.39 0.73 19.87
N PRO A 171 -1.69 1.29 20.87
CA PRO A 171 -0.32 1.79 20.71
C PRO A 171 0.77 0.72 20.51
N LYS A 172 0.40 -0.56 20.51
CA LYS A 172 1.31 -1.70 20.28
C LYS A 172 1.01 -2.42 18.97
N GLU A 173 -0.02 -2.00 18.26
CA GLU A 173 -0.41 -2.61 17.00
C GLU A 173 0.25 -1.85 15.85
N ASN A 174 0.67 -2.57 14.82
CA ASN A 174 1.23 -1.96 13.63
C ASN A 174 0.11 -1.29 12.81
N THR A 175 0.04 0.03 12.85
CA THR A 175 -0.99 0.83 12.17
C THR A 175 -1.06 0.55 10.66
N LEU A 176 0.08 0.34 9.99
CA LEU A 176 0.13 0.07 8.54
C LEU A 176 -0.59 -1.23 8.17
N LEU A 177 -0.51 -2.24 9.04
CA LEU A 177 -1.04 -3.58 8.79
C LEU A 177 -2.44 -3.79 9.37
N VAL A 178 -2.69 -3.24 10.56
CA VAL A 178 -3.86 -3.60 11.37
C VAL A 178 -5.01 -2.61 11.20
N PHE A 179 -4.72 -1.33 10.92
CA PHE A 179 -5.76 -0.33 10.70
C PHE A 179 -6.63 -0.71 9.48
N GLU A 180 -7.95 -0.78 9.68
CA GLU A 180 -8.88 -1.31 8.67
C GLU A 180 -8.74 -0.58 7.33
N GLY A 181 -8.62 0.75 7.33
CA GLY A 181 -8.49 1.56 6.12
C GLY A 181 -7.31 1.13 5.27
N ASN A 182 -6.17 0.88 5.92
CA ASN A 182 -4.95 0.43 5.27
C ASN A 182 -5.11 -0.95 4.63
N LYS A 183 -5.97 -1.80 5.21
CA LYS A 183 -6.25 -3.12 4.63
C LYS A 183 -6.80 -3.05 3.20
N PHE A 184 -7.49 -1.98 2.87
CA PHE A 184 -7.98 -1.69 1.52
C PHE A 184 -7.07 -0.73 0.76
N SER A 185 -6.84 0.48 1.29
CA SER A 185 -6.13 1.54 0.56
C SER A 185 -4.65 1.21 0.32
N GLY A 186 -4.05 0.43 1.22
CA GLY A 186 -2.66 -0.01 1.12
C GLY A 186 -2.42 -0.80 -0.17
N VAL A 187 -3.38 -1.60 -0.63
CA VAL A 187 -3.30 -2.35 -1.90
C VAL A 187 -3.01 -1.42 -3.09
N ALA A 188 -3.51 -0.18 -3.05
CA ALA A 188 -3.27 0.86 -4.05
C ALA A 188 -2.08 1.78 -3.71
N GLY A 189 -1.26 1.43 -2.72
CA GLY A 189 -0.06 2.16 -2.33
C GLY A 189 -0.30 3.43 -1.52
N ILE A 190 -1.45 3.56 -0.84
CA ILE A 190 -1.76 4.70 0.03
C ILE A 190 -2.12 4.19 1.44
N TYR A 191 -1.39 4.67 2.45
CA TYR A 191 -1.59 4.30 3.85
C TYR A 191 -1.91 5.52 4.69
N PHE A 192 -2.81 5.37 5.64
CA PHE A 192 -2.98 6.26 6.78
C PHE A 192 -1.90 5.93 7.82
N SER A 193 -1.02 6.88 8.14
CA SER A 193 -0.09 6.73 9.25
C SER A 193 -0.74 7.14 10.58
N ASP A 194 -0.08 6.76 11.67
CA ASP A 194 -0.44 7.21 13.02
C ASP A 194 0.02 8.65 13.33
N HIS A 195 0.66 9.31 12.36
CA HIS A 195 1.10 10.69 12.48
C HIS A 195 0.00 11.66 12.08
N GLN A 196 -0.12 12.75 12.83
CA GLN A 196 -0.99 13.85 12.48
C GLN A 196 -0.33 14.72 11.40
N ALA A 197 -1.08 15.02 10.34
CA ALA A 197 -0.71 16.05 9.39
C ALA A 197 -1.19 17.42 9.87
N GLU A 198 -0.36 18.45 9.68
CA GLU A 198 -0.75 19.81 10.04
C GLU A 198 -1.89 20.31 9.13
N ALA A 199 -2.98 20.71 9.77
CA ALA A 199 -4.16 21.27 9.12
C ALA A 199 -3.91 22.75 8.76
N GLU A 200 -3.62 22.99 7.49
CA GLU A 200 -3.28 24.31 6.95
C GLU A 200 -4.31 24.79 5.92
N TYR A 201 -4.10 26.00 5.43
CA TYR A 201 -4.78 26.49 4.24
C TYR A 201 -3.86 26.28 3.03
N LEU A 202 -4.23 25.35 2.15
CA LEU A 202 -3.32 24.85 1.12
C LEU A 202 -3.67 25.43 -0.25
N PRO A 203 -2.74 26.13 -0.94
CA PRO A 203 -2.95 26.52 -2.32
C PRO A 203 -2.94 25.29 -3.25
N VAL A 204 -3.81 25.31 -4.25
CA VAL A 204 -3.84 24.29 -5.30
C VAL A 204 -2.91 24.72 -6.42
N TYR A 205 -1.90 23.89 -6.70
CA TYR A 205 -0.93 24.13 -7.75
C TYR A 205 -1.38 23.49 -9.07
N PRO A 206 -0.90 23.97 -10.23
CA PRO A 206 -1.23 23.37 -11.54
C PRO A 206 -0.49 22.06 -11.82
N LYS A 207 0.32 21.58 -10.87
CA LYS A 207 1.13 20.37 -10.99
C LYS A 207 1.09 19.62 -9.67
N ILE A 208 1.22 18.30 -9.76
CA ILE A 208 1.39 17.43 -8.60
C ILE A 208 2.59 17.97 -7.79
N PRO A 209 2.47 18.17 -6.47
CA PRO A 209 3.61 18.48 -5.62
C PRO A 209 4.73 17.48 -5.91
N SER A 210 5.96 17.90 -6.20
CA SER A 210 7.05 16.98 -6.56
C SER A 210 7.92 16.60 -5.36
N SER A 211 7.82 17.35 -4.25
CA SER A 211 8.63 17.17 -3.05
C SER A 211 8.26 15.95 -2.22
N TRP A 212 7.08 15.33 -2.38
CA TRP A 212 6.69 14.14 -1.57
C TRP A 212 7.64 12.98 -1.82
N MET A 213 8.15 12.83 -3.04
CA MET A 213 9.14 11.80 -3.37
C MET A 213 10.46 11.98 -2.62
N ALA A 214 10.71 13.17 -2.05
CA ALA A 214 11.90 13.50 -1.26
C ALA A 214 11.63 13.54 0.25
N VAL A 215 10.37 13.48 0.70
CA VAL A 215 10.02 13.44 2.12
C VAL A 215 10.19 11.99 2.61
N VAL A 216 11.30 11.75 3.30
CA VAL A 216 11.62 10.47 3.91
C VAL A 216 11.09 10.47 5.33
N ASN A 217 9.77 10.33 5.49
CA ASN A 217 9.23 9.83 6.76
C ASN A 217 9.35 8.31 6.71
N ARG A 218 10.50 7.82 7.21
CA ARG A 218 10.71 6.39 7.42
C ARG A 218 9.88 5.97 8.62
N GLU A 219 8.99 5.04 8.37
CA GLU A 219 8.35 4.28 9.45
C GLU A 219 9.42 3.60 10.30
N ASP A 220 9.07 3.32 11.55
CA ASP A 220 9.94 2.58 12.46
C ASP A 220 9.82 1.08 12.16
N PHE A 221 10.96 0.42 11.99
CA PHE A 221 11.06 -1.02 11.69
C PHE A 221 11.81 -1.78 12.79
N GLU A 222 11.96 -1.20 13.98
CA GLU A 222 12.66 -1.84 15.10
C GLU A 222 12.06 -3.22 15.43
N ASP A 223 10.73 -3.31 15.58
CA ASP A 223 10.02 -4.57 15.86
C ASP A 223 10.20 -5.60 14.73
N ASP A 224 10.23 -5.13 13.47
CA ASP A 224 10.46 -5.98 12.30
C ASP A 224 11.87 -6.55 12.29
N LEU A 225 12.87 -5.70 12.57
CA LEU A 225 14.26 -6.11 12.67
C LEU A 225 14.48 -7.04 13.86
N GLU A 226 13.87 -6.77 15.03
CA GLU A 226 13.94 -7.65 16.20
C GLU A 226 13.36 -9.03 15.85
N PHE A 227 12.21 -9.07 15.17
CA PHE A 227 11.60 -10.32 14.73
C PHE A 227 12.50 -11.08 13.74
N LEU A 228 12.98 -10.40 12.70
CA LEU A 228 13.79 -10.99 11.63
C LEU A 228 15.15 -11.48 12.14
N LEU A 229 15.77 -10.74 13.05
CA LEU A 229 17.12 -11.01 13.57
C LEU A 229 17.11 -11.84 14.87
N LYS A 230 15.95 -12.33 15.31
CA LYS A 230 15.84 -13.13 16.53
C LYS A 230 16.76 -14.37 16.46
N GLY A 231 17.77 -14.41 17.33
CA GLY A 231 18.77 -15.48 17.38
C GLY A 231 19.83 -15.41 16.27
N VAL A 232 19.96 -14.28 15.58
CA VAL A 232 20.92 -14.01 14.51
C VAL A 232 21.78 -12.81 14.91
N SER A 233 23.05 -13.05 15.23
CA SER A 233 23.99 -11.98 15.57
C SER A 233 24.84 -11.52 14.38
N GLU A 234 25.06 -12.41 13.42
CA GLU A 234 25.87 -12.16 12.23
C GLU A 234 25.37 -13.01 11.05
N PHE A 235 25.66 -12.54 9.83
CA PHE A 235 25.38 -13.27 8.60
C PHE A 235 26.67 -13.89 8.08
N ASP A 236 26.71 -15.22 7.99
CA ASP A 236 27.84 -15.95 7.40
C ASP A 236 27.81 -15.85 5.86
N LEU A 237 28.53 -14.85 5.35
CA LEU A 237 28.72 -14.64 3.92
C LEU A 237 29.97 -15.41 3.44
N PRO A 238 29.91 -16.12 2.29
CA PRO A 238 31.07 -16.82 1.77
C PRO A 238 32.25 -15.86 1.54
N GLU A 239 33.45 -16.30 1.91
CA GLU A 239 34.67 -15.54 1.64
C GLU A 239 34.83 -15.30 0.14
N GLY A 240 34.97 -14.04 -0.27
CA GLY A 240 35.05 -13.65 -1.68
C GLY A 240 33.70 -13.64 -2.42
N ALA A 241 32.56 -13.73 -1.72
CA ALA A 241 31.24 -13.60 -2.34
C ALA A 241 31.07 -12.23 -3.04
N ALA A 242 30.82 -12.25 -4.34
CA ALA A 242 30.46 -11.06 -5.11
C ALA A 242 28.96 -10.78 -4.90
N LEU A 243 28.65 -9.90 -3.95
CA LEU A 243 27.28 -9.47 -3.68
C LEU A 243 26.99 -8.15 -4.38
N SER A 244 25.84 -8.08 -5.06
CA SER A 244 25.31 -6.81 -5.52
C SER A 244 24.90 -5.93 -4.32
N GLU A 245 25.00 -4.61 -4.48
CA GLU A 245 24.47 -3.67 -3.50
C GLU A 245 22.96 -3.52 -3.70
N VAL A 246 22.18 -3.74 -2.63
CA VAL A 246 20.74 -3.51 -2.62
C VAL A 246 20.47 -2.02 -2.40
N LEU A 247 19.82 -1.38 -3.37
CA LEU A 247 19.42 0.03 -3.27
C LEU A 247 18.06 0.13 -2.58
N VAL A 248 18.07 0.32 -1.26
CA VAL A 248 16.86 0.42 -0.45
C VAL A 248 16.27 1.83 -0.57
N HIS A 249 15.05 1.94 -1.09
CA HIS A 249 14.35 3.22 -1.25
C HIS A 249 12.84 3.09 -0.97
N GLY A 250 12.21 4.24 -0.69
CA GLY A 250 10.79 4.32 -0.31
C GLY A 250 10.58 4.36 1.21
N PRO A 251 9.42 4.86 1.67
CA PRO A 251 9.16 5.07 3.10
C PRO A 251 8.94 3.76 3.86
N LEU A 252 8.54 2.68 3.16
CA LEU A 252 8.25 1.36 3.74
C LEU A 252 9.38 0.33 3.57
N ALA A 253 10.58 0.76 3.17
CA ALA A 253 11.70 -0.13 2.89
C ALA A 253 12.85 0.10 3.88
N PHE A 254 13.49 -0.99 4.31
CA PHE A 254 14.55 -0.96 5.30
C PHE A 254 15.65 -1.99 5.01
N SER A 255 16.87 -1.66 5.40
CA SER A 255 18.01 -2.57 5.33
C SER A 255 17.95 -3.55 6.49
N ILE A 256 18.13 -4.85 6.21
CA ILE A 256 18.20 -5.90 7.24
C ILE A 256 19.66 -6.29 7.50
N GLY A 257 20.46 -6.42 6.43
CA GLY A 257 21.85 -6.85 6.51
C GLY A 257 22.76 -5.99 5.64
N THR A 258 23.86 -5.52 6.23
CA THR A 258 24.90 -4.75 5.54
C THR A 258 26.27 -5.43 5.65
N THR A 259 27.11 -5.20 4.65
CA THR A 259 28.54 -5.53 4.71
C THR A 259 29.28 -4.55 5.61
N GLU A 260 30.53 -4.85 5.97
CA GLU A 260 31.40 -3.95 6.76
C GLU A 260 31.53 -2.55 6.17
N ASN A 261 31.42 -2.42 4.84
CA ASN A 261 31.46 -1.13 4.14
C ASN A 261 30.10 -0.40 4.12
N GLY A 262 29.12 -0.85 4.89
CA GLY A 262 27.79 -0.25 4.99
C GLY A 262 26.85 -0.56 3.81
N LYS A 263 27.29 -1.35 2.83
CA LYS A 263 26.47 -1.71 1.66
C LYS A 263 25.43 -2.76 2.04
N ALA A 264 24.16 -2.45 1.81
CA ALA A 264 23.07 -3.41 2.04
C ALA A 264 23.16 -4.56 1.04
N PHE A 265 23.01 -5.79 1.54
CA PHE A 265 22.92 -7.00 0.71
C PHE A 265 21.58 -7.73 0.91
N LEU A 266 20.81 -7.30 1.92
CA LEU A 266 19.54 -7.88 2.33
C LEU A 266 18.62 -6.77 2.84
N ALA A 267 17.41 -6.71 2.31
CA ALA A 267 16.44 -5.67 2.63
C ALA A 267 15.03 -6.22 2.74
N GLY A 268 14.21 -5.54 3.54
CA GLY A 268 12.79 -5.81 3.73
C GLY A 268 11.95 -4.62 3.28
N THR A 269 10.71 -4.86 2.88
CA THR A 269 9.74 -3.79 2.66
C THR A 269 8.30 -4.30 2.79
N TYR A 270 7.39 -3.38 3.11
CA TYR A 270 5.96 -3.60 2.95
C TYR A 270 5.49 -3.13 1.57
N TYR A 271 4.69 -3.95 0.91
CA TYR A 271 4.08 -3.61 -0.37
C TYR A 271 2.61 -4.03 -0.37
N GLY A 272 1.72 -3.06 -0.46
CA GLY A 272 0.30 -3.27 -0.22
C GLY A 272 0.02 -3.84 1.18
N GLN A 273 -0.53 -5.04 1.20
CA GLN A 273 -0.83 -5.77 2.42
C GLN A 273 0.17 -6.90 2.69
N GLY A 274 1.12 -7.06 1.78
CA GLY A 274 2.14 -8.08 1.83
C GLY A 274 3.50 -7.52 2.22
N ARG A 275 4.46 -8.42 2.14
CA ARG A 275 5.83 -8.22 2.63
C ARG A 275 6.81 -8.78 1.63
N VAL A 276 7.94 -8.10 1.47
CA VAL A 276 8.99 -8.51 0.54
C VAL A 276 10.32 -8.55 1.25
N ILE A 277 11.09 -9.61 1.02
CA ILE A 277 12.51 -9.66 1.34
C ILE A 277 13.29 -9.84 0.04
N LEU A 278 14.27 -8.98 -0.17
CA LEU A 278 15.21 -9.02 -1.29
C LEU A 278 16.60 -9.37 -0.76
N ILE A 279 17.24 -10.37 -1.38
CA ILE A 279 18.65 -10.71 -1.14
C ILE A 279 19.47 -10.59 -2.42
N SER A 280 20.66 -10.00 -2.30
CA SER A 280 21.54 -9.67 -3.43
C SER A 280 22.18 -10.86 -4.14
N HIS A 281 21.94 -12.09 -3.69
CA HIS A 281 22.41 -13.30 -4.34
C HIS A 281 21.57 -14.50 -3.90
N GLU A 282 20.92 -15.19 -4.85
CA GLU A 282 20.01 -16.31 -4.59
C GLU A 282 20.69 -17.52 -3.93
N GLY A 283 21.99 -17.73 -4.18
CA GLY A 283 22.78 -18.79 -3.53
C GLY A 283 22.84 -18.69 -2.00
N LEU A 284 22.56 -17.51 -1.42
CA LEU A 284 22.50 -17.32 0.03
C LEU A 284 21.25 -17.96 0.67
N LEU A 285 20.19 -18.20 -0.11
CA LEU A 285 18.97 -18.88 0.34
C LEU A 285 19.20 -20.33 0.75
N ALA A 286 20.25 -20.97 0.20
CA ALA A 286 20.59 -22.35 0.46
C ALA A 286 21.66 -22.55 1.55
N ARG A 287 22.13 -21.46 2.20
CA ARG A 287 23.21 -21.54 3.20
C ARG A 287 22.70 -22.03 4.55
N GLU A 288 23.28 -23.13 5.04
CA GLU A 288 22.95 -23.68 6.36
C GLU A 288 23.17 -22.71 7.52
N PRO A 289 24.25 -21.91 7.58
CA PRO A 289 24.45 -20.95 8.67
C PRO A 289 23.35 -19.87 8.76
N MET A 290 22.66 -19.58 7.66
CA MET A 290 21.56 -18.62 7.61
C MET A 290 20.19 -19.25 7.94
N THR A 291 20.13 -20.54 8.32
CA THR A 291 18.87 -21.25 8.58
C THR A 291 17.96 -20.52 9.56
N GLN A 292 18.51 -20.01 10.67
CA GLN A 292 17.70 -19.31 11.68
C GLN A 292 17.07 -18.03 11.12
N PHE A 293 17.85 -17.23 10.39
CA PHE A 293 17.33 -16.05 9.72
C PHE A 293 16.24 -16.43 8.72
N TRP A 294 16.48 -17.43 7.88
CA TRP A 294 15.50 -17.83 6.87
C TRP A 294 14.20 -18.36 7.47
N SER A 295 14.27 -19.03 8.62
CA SER A 295 13.10 -19.40 9.40
C SER A 295 12.31 -18.16 9.84
N ASN A 296 12.97 -17.18 10.45
CA ASN A 296 12.33 -15.93 10.87
C ASN A 296 11.73 -15.19 9.66
N ALA A 297 12.48 -15.11 8.56
CA ALA A 297 12.06 -14.44 7.32
C ALA A 297 10.78 -15.04 6.74
N VAL A 298 10.66 -16.37 6.64
CA VAL A 298 9.42 -16.97 6.10
C VAL A 298 8.23 -16.82 7.05
N HIS A 299 8.45 -16.84 8.37
CA HIS A 299 7.39 -16.54 9.34
C HIS A 299 6.94 -15.08 9.28
N TRP A 300 7.89 -14.15 9.07
CA TRP A 300 7.60 -12.75 8.88
C TRP A 300 6.81 -12.52 7.59
N LEU A 301 7.22 -13.15 6.48
CA LEU A 301 6.54 -13.05 5.19
C LEU A 301 5.15 -13.70 5.20
N ASP A 302 4.98 -14.83 5.89
CA ASP A 302 3.70 -15.56 6.02
C ASP A 302 2.69 -14.82 6.90
N ASP A 303 3.15 -14.02 7.86
CA ASP A 303 2.32 -13.25 8.79
C ASP A 303 1.21 -14.08 9.46
N ARG A 304 1.59 -15.28 9.95
CA ARG A 304 0.71 -16.23 10.65
C ARG A 304 -0.45 -16.77 9.80
N ARG A 305 -0.44 -16.59 8.48
CA ARG A 305 -1.40 -17.24 7.57
C ARG A 305 -1.28 -18.76 7.62
N ASN A 306 -0.11 -19.29 7.99
CA ASN A 306 0.21 -20.71 8.04
C ASN A 306 -0.12 -21.42 6.72
N GLY A 307 0.08 -20.72 5.60
CA GLY A 307 -0.20 -21.25 4.27
C GLY A 307 1.01 -21.95 3.66
N VAL A 308 0.93 -22.22 2.35
CA VAL A 308 2.02 -22.91 1.65
C VAL A 308 3.13 -21.94 1.23
N ILE A 309 4.37 -22.30 1.53
CA ILE A 309 5.57 -21.62 1.03
C ILE A 309 5.98 -22.28 -0.28
N GLY A 310 5.74 -21.60 -1.39
CA GLY A 310 6.08 -22.10 -2.72
C GLY A 310 7.48 -21.69 -3.11
N VAL A 311 8.34 -22.68 -3.40
CA VAL A 311 9.76 -22.46 -3.73
C VAL A 311 10.03 -22.83 -5.17
N LEU A 312 10.54 -21.88 -5.96
CA LEU A 312 10.81 -22.08 -7.38
C LEU A 312 12.01 -23.02 -7.63
N HIS A 313 13.03 -22.99 -6.75
CA HIS A 313 14.27 -23.74 -6.92
C HIS A 313 14.60 -24.60 -5.69
N ASP A 314 14.98 -25.86 -5.93
CA ASP A 314 15.16 -26.89 -4.89
C ASP A 314 16.22 -26.54 -3.84
N GLN A 315 17.20 -25.72 -4.20
CA GLN A 315 18.35 -25.39 -3.35
C GLN A 315 17.93 -24.71 -2.05
N ALA A 316 16.91 -23.85 -2.09
CA ALA A 316 16.39 -23.17 -0.90
C ALA A 316 15.41 -24.06 -0.10
N LEU A 317 14.75 -25.02 -0.76
CA LEU A 317 13.65 -25.80 -0.16
C LEU A 317 14.10 -26.53 1.12
N GLY A 318 15.29 -27.11 1.12
CA GLY A 318 15.83 -27.85 2.27
C GLY A 318 16.07 -26.96 3.50
N ILE A 319 16.48 -25.70 3.30
CA ILE A 319 16.69 -24.73 4.39
C ILE A 319 15.34 -24.21 4.89
N LEU A 320 14.48 -23.77 3.98
CA LEU A 320 13.20 -23.15 4.32
C LEU A 320 12.25 -24.15 5.02
N SER A 321 12.31 -25.43 4.67
CA SER A 321 11.52 -26.48 5.32
C SER A 321 11.85 -26.66 6.80
N LYS A 322 13.03 -26.20 7.26
CA LYS A 322 13.41 -26.23 8.69
C LYS A 322 12.63 -25.22 9.54
N SER A 323 11.89 -24.29 8.91
CA SER A 323 11.02 -23.33 9.60
C SER A 323 9.80 -23.95 10.29
N GLY A 324 9.44 -25.19 9.93
CA GLY A 324 8.21 -25.84 10.36
C GLY A 324 6.96 -25.47 9.53
N LEU A 325 7.06 -24.53 8.59
CA LEU A 325 5.99 -24.21 7.65
C LEU A 325 5.94 -25.21 6.48
N LYS A 326 4.75 -25.38 5.88
CA LYS A 326 4.57 -26.25 4.72
C LYS A 326 5.27 -25.65 3.50
N CYS A 327 6.44 -26.18 3.16
CA CYS A 327 7.19 -25.78 1.98
C CYS A 327 7.07 -26.82 0.86
N GLU A 328 6.91 -26.36 -0.38
CA GLU A 328 6.89 -27.24 -1.55
C GLU A 328 7.52 -26.59 -2.78
N LYS A 329 8.07 -27.42 -3.66
CA LYS A 329 8.56 -26.98 -4.96
C LYS A 329 7.36 -26.70 -5.88
N THR A 330 7.23 -25.47 -6.35
CA THR A 330 6.14 -25.08 -7.26
C THR A 330 6.50 -23.83 -8.04
N ASN A 331 5.89 -23.69 -9.22
CA ASN A 331 5.78 -22.40 -9.89
C ASN A 331 4.85 -21.47 -9.10
N PHE A 332 4.83 -20.19 -9.48
CA PHE A 332 3.91 -19.23 -8.89
C PHE A 332 2.44 -19.69 -9.01
N ARG A 333 1.69 -19.54 -7.91
CA ARG A 333 0.23 -19.68 -7.86
C ARG A 333 -0.35 -18.78 -6.78
N LYS A 334 -1.60 -18.40 -6.92
CA LYS A 334 -2.24 -17.34 -6.12
C LYS A 334 -2.62 -17.77 -4.69
N ASP A 335 -2.70 -19.06 -4.42
CA ASP A 335 -3.05 -19.65 -3.12
C ASP A 335 -1.84 -19.85 -2.18
N LEU A 336 -0.64 -19.50 -2.61
CA LEU A 336 0.54 -19.51 -1.73
C LEU A 336 0.39 -18.49 -0.61
N SER A 337 1.10 -18.70 0.49
CA SER A 337 1.29 -17.65 1.50
C SER A 337 2.56 -16.87 1.25
N VAL A 338 3.62 -17.56 0.82
CA VAL A 338 4.89 -16.95 0.44
C VAL A 338 5.37 -17.58 -0.86
N PHE A 339 5.84 -16.77 -1.79
CA PHE A 339 6.50 -17.22 -3.00
C PHE A 339 7.99 -16.88 -2.94
N VAL A 340 8.83 -17.89 -3.21
CA VAL A 340 10.29 -17.77 -3.20
C VAL A 340 10.82 -17.96 -4.61
N CYS A 341 11.40 -16.92 -5.18
CA CYS A 341 11.81 -16.90 -6.59
C CYS A 341 13.14 -16.17 -6.81
N THR A 342 13.58 -16.15 -8.07
CA THR A 342 14.77 -15.42 -8.51
C THR A 342 14.40 -14.20 -9.36
N ALA A 343 15.31 -13.24 -9.45
CA ALA A 343 15.11 -12.02 -10.22
C ALA A 343 15.24 -12.20 -11.76
N TYR A 344 15.54 -13.41 -12.25
CA TYR A 344 15.92 -13.65 -13.65
C TYR A 344 14.75 -13.99 -14.58
N SER A 345 13.54 -14.12 -14.06
CA SER A 345 12.33 -14.31 -14.87
C SER A 345 11.36 -13.14 -14.67
N GLY A 346 10.81 -12.66 -15.79
CA GLY A 346 9.71 -11.69 -15.80
C GLY A 346 8.32 -12.35 -15.89
N ASP A 347 8.25 -13.68 -15.86
CA ASP A 347 6.99 -14.40 -15.91
C ASP A 347 6.11 -14.03 -14.71
N HIS A 348 4.81 -13.82 -14.94
CA HIS A 348 3.84 -13.53 -13.88
C HIS A 348 4.10 -12.26 -13.06
N MET A 349 4.90 -11.30 -13.53
CA MET A 349 5.25 -10.09 -12.76
C MET A 349 4.04 -9.34 -12.19
N GLU A 350 3.01 -9.09 -13.02
CA GLU A 350 1.78 -8.44 -12.59
C GLU A 350 0.99 -9.30 -11.57
N ASP A 351 0.94 -10.62 -11.78
CA ASP A 351 0.28 -11.52 -10.85
C ASP A 351 1.01 -11.60 -9.50
N ILE A 352 2.35 -11.58 -9.49
CA ILE A 352 3.19 -11.57 -8.28
C ILE A 352 3.02 -10.24 -7.55
N GLN A 353 3.03 -9.12 -8.27
CA GLN A 353 2.81 -7.80 -7.70
C GLN A 353 1.43 -7.71 -7.03
N ASN A 354 0.38 -8.19 -7.71
CA ASN A 354 -0.96 -8.29 -7.12
C ASN A 354 -1.01 -9.22 -5.92
N PHE A 355 -0.36 -10.37 -6.01
CA PHE A 355 -0.27 -11.32 -4.91
C PHE A 355 0.32 -10.68 -3.64
N VAL A 356 1.45 -9.96 -3.77
CA VAL A 356 2.04 -9.23 -2.64
C VAL A 356 1.13 -8.09 -2.19
N ALA A 357 0.65 -7.26 -3.13
CA ALA A 357 -0.22 -6.12 -2.81
C ALA A 357 -1.46 -6.53 -2.00
N GLU A 358 -2.02 -7.72 -2.27
CA GLU A 358 -3.22 -8.23 -1.61
C GLU A 358 -2.94 -8.96 -0.30
N GLY A 359 -1.68 -9.27 0.02
CA GLY A 359 -1.28 -9.84 1.31
C GLY A 359 -0.09 -10.78 1.25
N GLY A 360 0.25 -11.33 0.10
CA GLY A 360 1.27 -12.37 -0.06
C GLY A 360 2.67 -11.96 0.38
N GLY A 361 3.48 -12.94 0.77
CA GLY A 361 4.90 -12.76 1.05
C GLY A 361 5.76 -13.07 -0.17
N LEU A 362 6.75 -12.23 -0.48
CA LEU A 362 7.71 -12.49 -1.55
C LEU A 362 9.13 -12.54 -0.98
N LEU A 363 9.84 -13.64 -1.26
CA LEU A 363 11.28 -13.74 -1.04
C LEU A 363 11.95 -13.85 -2.40
N ILE A 364 12.73 -12.84 -2.76
CA ILE A 364 13.37 -12.76 -4.07
C ILE A 364 14.88 -12.65 -3.93
N GLY A 365 15.60 -13.51 -4.64
CA GLY A 365 17.06 -13.50 -4.69
C GLY A 365 17.58 -13.22 -6.10
N GLY A 366 18.63 -12.43 -6.21
CA GLY A 366 19.31 -12.24 -7.49
C GLY A 366 20.47 -11.27 -7.39
N HIS A 367 21.45 -11.46 -8.27
CA HIS A 367 22.59 -10.58 -8.46
C HIS A 367 22.57 -9.97 -9.87
N ALA A 368 23.28 -8.85 -10.06
CA ALA A 368 23.36 -8.09 -11.30
C ALA A 368 24.78 -8.05 -11.88
#